data_AF-A0A835QNZ8-F1
#
_entry.id   AF-A0A835QNZ8-F1
#
_cell.length_a   1.000
_cell.length_b   1.000
_cell.length_c   1.000
_cell.angle_alpha   90.00
_cell.angle_beta   90.00
_cell.angle_gamma   90.00
#
_symmetry.space_group_name_H-M   'P 1'
#
loop_
_entity.id
_entity.type
_entity.pdbx_description
1 polymer ?
#
loop_
_entity_poly.entity_id
_entity_poly.type
_entity_poly.pdbx_seq_one_letter_code
_entity_poly.pdbx_strand_id
1 'polypeptide(L)' 'MGSMFSPNTEHIFRSKLPDIHIPDHLPIHDYCFEKLPDIADRPCLIDGATDTIYTYSDVHRLSAAPLPDYIASACGRVT' A
#
# COMPACT_ATOMS: atom_id res chain seq x y z
N MET A 1 -36.05 -39.10 -19.03
CA MET A 1 -35.64 -37.87 -18.34
C MET A 1 -34.20 -37.57 -18.72
N GLY A 2 -33.98 -36.69 -19.70
CA GLY A 2 -32.65 -36.28 -20.14
C GLY A 2 -32.22 -35.06 -19.35
N SER A 3 -31.08 -35.15 -18.67
CA SER A 3 -30.49 -34.06 -17.88
C SER A 3 -29.99 -32.95 -18.82
N MET A 4 -30.57 -31.74 -18.71
CA MET A 4 -30.03 -30.51 -19.30
C MET A 4 -28.76 -30.11 -18.53
N PHE A 5 -27.60 -30.59 -18.96
CA PHE A 5 -26.34 -29.94 -18.62
C PHE A 5 -26.17 -28.75 -19.56
N SER A 6 -26.65 -27.58 -19.14
CA SER A 6 -26.19 -26.34 -19.76
C SER A 6 -24.73 -26.17 -19.32
N PRO A 7 -23.74 -26.10 -20.23
CA PRO A 7 -22.37 -25.83 -19.82
C PRO A 7 -22.38 -24.52 -19.03
N ASN A 8 -21.89 -24.55 -17.80
CA ASN A 8 -21.78 -23.37 -16.96
C ASN A 8 -20.71 -22.47 -17.59
N THR A 9 -21.13 -21.62 -18.53
CA THR A 9 -20.24 -20.69 -19.21
C THR A 9 -19.81 -19.65 -18.17
N GLU A 10 -18.56 -19.73 -17.71
CA GLU A 10 -18.01 -18.71 -16.82
C GLU A 10 -17.88 -17.38 -17.56
N HIS A 11 -18.50 -16.35 -17.01
CA HIS A 11 -18.42 -14.99 -17.54
C HIS A 11 -17.40 -14.19 -16.72
N ILE A 12 -16.22 -13.96 -17.31
CA ILE A 12 -15.15 -13.17 -16.69
C ILE A 12 -15.24 -11.73 -17.17
N PHE A 13 -15.46 -10.81 -16.23
CA PHE A 13 -15.44 -9.38 -16.49
C PHE A 13 -14.09 -8.82 -16.04
N ARG A 14 -13.43 -8.07 -16.93
CA ARG A 14 -12.19 -7.34 -16.62
C ARG A 14 -12.41 -5.84 -16.78
N SER A 15 -11.48 -5.05 -16.25
CA SER A 15 -11.45 -3.60 -16.46
C SER A 15 -11.43 -3.28 -17.96
N LYS A 16 -12.05 -2.16 -18.33
CA LYS A 16 -11.95 -1.60 -19.69
C LYS A 16 -10.60 -0.91 -19.93
N LEU A 17 -9.88 -0.58 -18.85
CA LEU A 17 -8.56 0.01 -18.94
C LEU A 17 -7.53 -1.06 -19.33
N PRO A 18 -6.47 -0.69 -20.07
CA PRO A 18 -5.41 -1.62 -20.41
C PRO A 18 -4.72 -2.15 -19.14
N ASP A 19 -4.21 -3.37 -19.23
CA ASP A 19 -3.39 -3.97 -18.17
C ASP A 19 -2.12 -3.09 -17.98
N ILE A 20 -1.80 -2.75 -16.73
CA ILE A 20 -0.61 -1.96 -16.38
C ILE A 20 0.44 -2.86 -15.70
N HIS A 21 1.71 -2.48 -15.81
CA HIS A 21 2.77 -3.15 -15.06
C HIS A 21 2.68 -2.75 -13.59
N ILE A 22 2.50 -3.74 -12.70
CA ILE A 22 2.48 -3.57 -11.25
C ILE A 22 3.67 -4.35 -10.70
N PRO A 23 4.67 -3.70 -10.10
CA PRO A 23 5.79 -4.42 -9.51
C PRO A 23 5.33 -5.20 -8.27
N ASP A 24 5.58 -6.51 -8.27
CA ASP A 24 5.23 -7.45 -7.19
C ASP A 24 6.42 -7.78 -6.26
N HIS A 25 7.61 -7.29 -6.62
CA HIS A 25 8.86 -7.56 -5.91
C HIS A 25 9.26 -6.45 -4.93
N LEU A 26 8.65 -5.25 -5.02
CA LEU A 26 8.97 -4.15 -4.10
C LEU A 26 8.18 -4.29 -2.79
N PRO A 27 8.82 -4.01 -1.64
CA PRO A 27 8.08 -3.74 -0.41
C PRO A 27 7.06 -2.62 -0.62
N ILE A 28 5.92 -2.73 0.04
CA ILE A 28 4.81 -1.77 -0.11
C ILE A 28 5.26 -0.33 0.19
N HIS A 29 6.06 -0.14 1.23
CA HIS A 29 6.54 1.20 1.60
C HIS A 29 7.45 1.80 0.52
N ASP A 30 8.32 1.00 -0.10
CA ASP A 30 9.17 1.47 -1.19
C ASP A 30 8.35 1.85 -2.42
N TYR A 31 7.33 1.05 -2.77
CA TYR A 31 6.42 1.37 -3.86
C TYR A 31 5.63 2.67 -3.60
N CYS A 32 5.09 2.85 -2.39
CA CYS A 32 4.34 4.06 -2.03
C CYS A 32 5.20 5.34 -2.08
N PHE A 33 6.49 5.23 -1.77
CA PHE A 33 7.43 6.36 -1.76
C PHE A 33 8.34 6.43 -3.00
N GLU A 34 8.06 5.67 -4.06
CA GLU A 34 8.89 5.65 -5.28
C GLU A 34 9.03 7.05 -5.91
N LYS A 35 7.97 7.85 -5.88
CA LYS A 35 7.93 9.22 -6.43
C LYS A 35 8.24 10.31 -5.41
N LEU A 36 8.81 9.94 -4.26
CA LEU A 36 9.07 10.86 -3.15
C LEU A 36 9.84 12.13 -3.57
N PRO A 37 10.88 12.09 -4.42
CA PRO A 37 11.61 13.31 -4.82
C PRO A 37 10.73 14.38 -5.46
N ASP A 38 9.65 13.98 -6.15
CA ASP A 38 8.74 14.91 -6.85
C ASP A 38 7.64 15.48 -5.93
N ILE A 39 7.38 14.81 -4.81
CA ILE A 39 6.27 15.14 -3.90
C ILE A 39 6.71 15.42 -2.46
N ALA A 40 8.01 15.45 -2.20
CA ALA A 40 8.61 15.50 -0.86
C ALA A 40 8.02 16.60 0.03
N ASP A 41 7.86 17.80 -0.53
CA ASP A 41 7.40 18.99 0.19
C ASP A 41 5.86 19.10 0.29
N ARG A 42 5.12 18.17 -0.33
CA ARG A 42 3.65 18.20 -0.30
C ARG A 42 3.14 17.72 1.06
N PRO A 43 2.03 18.29 1.58
CA PRO A 43 1.40 17.78 2.78
C PRO A 43 0.91 16.34 2.56
N CYS A 44 1.25 15.45 3.48
CA CYS A 44 0.93 14.03 3.43
C CYS A 44 -0.12 13.67 4.50
N LEU A 45 0.18 13.98 5.77
CA LEU A 45 -0.73 13.74 6.89
C LEU A 45 -1.07 15.06 7.56
N ILE A 46 -2.36 15.29 7.76
CA ILE A 46 -2.89 16.48 8.42
C ILE A 46 -3.68 16.00 9.63
N ASP A 47 -3.20 16.33 10.83
CA ASP A 47 -3.94 16.09 12.05
C ASP A 47 -4.92 17.25 12.28
N GLY A 48 -6.20 17.01 12.04
CA GLY A 48 -7.24 18.02 12.20
C GLY A 48 -7.52 18.45 13.65
N ALA A 49 -7.02 17.72 14.65
CA ALA A 49 -7.19 18.11 16.06
C ALA A 49 -6.09 19.06 16.53
N THR A 50 -4.85 18.87 16.08
CA THR A 50 -3.69 19.69 16.45
C THR A 50 -3.29 20.70 15.38
N ASP A 51 -3.92 20.64 14.21
CA ASP A 51 -3.57 21.40 13.00
C ASP A 51 -2.12 21.14 12.52
N THR A 52 -1.55 20.00 12.91
CA THR A 52 -0.19 19.63 12.53
C THR A 52 -0.18 19.03 11.14
N ILE A 53 0.70 19.53 10.27
CA ILE A 53 0.88 19.06 8.91
C ILE A 53 2.25 18.39 8.79
N TYR A 54 2.28 17.13 8.37
CA TYR A 54 3.49 16.39 8.04
C TYR A 54 3.64 16.28 6.53
N THR A 55 4.82 16.58 6.01
CA THR A 55 5.12 16.42 4.58
C THR A 55 5.41 14.96 4.23
N TYR A 56 5.41 14.61 2.95
CA TYR A 56 5.82 13.27 2.51
C TYR A 56 7.25 12.93 2.97
N SER A 57 8.15 13.92 2.97
CA SER A 57 9.52 13.74 3.45
C SER A 57 9.59 13.44 4.96
N ASP A 58 8.75 14.10 5.77
CA ASP A 58 8.66 13.86 7.21
C ASP A 58 8.15 12.46 7.52
N VAL A 59 7.08 12.03 6.84
CA VAL A 59 6.48 10.71 7.02
C VAL A 59 7.45 9.60 6.60
N HIS A 60 8.16 9.78 5.49
CA HIS A 60 9.17 8.81 5.05
C HIS A 60 10.31 8.70 6.09
N ARG A 61 10.81 9.83 6.60
CA ARG A 61 11.84 9.83 7.65
C ARG A 61 11.35 9.19 8.95
N LEU A 62 10.13 9.48 9.39
CA LEU A 62 9.55 8.93 10.62
C LEU A 62 9.27 7.44 10.53
N SER A 63 8.88 6.95 9.35
CA SER A 63 8.63 5.52 9.09
C SER A 63 9.91 4.71 8.86
N ALA A 64 10.94 5.32 8.27
CA ALA A 64 12.27 4.70 8.10
C ALA A 64 13.14 4.78 9.35
N ALA A 65 12.88 5.75 10.25
CA ALA A 65 13.55 5.80 11.53
C ALA A 65 13.22 4.51 12.30
N PRO A 66 14.20 3.86 12.95
CA PRO A 66 13.91 2.81 13.90
C PRO A 66 13.01 3.43 14.97
N LEU A 67 11.72 3.12 14.90
CA LEU A 67 10.77 3.51 15.93
C LEU A 67 11.35 3.08 17.28
N PRO A 68 11.28 3.92 18.32
CA PRO A 68 11.93 3.65 19.59
C PRO A 68 11.40 2.32 20.16
N ASP A 69 12.14 1.22 20.00
CA ASP A 69 12.03 -0.14 20.56
C ASP A 69 10.63 -0.80 20.72
N TYR A 70 9.55 -0.12 20.37
CA TYR A 70 8.19 -0.42 20.79
C TYR A 70 7.56 -1.50 19.90
N ILE A 71 7.88 -1.49 18.60
CA ILE A 71 7.38 -2.51 17.66
C ILE A 71 8.23 -3.79 17.71
N ALA A 72 9.54 -3.68 17.98
CA ALA A 72 10.39 -4.84 18.20
C ALA A 72 9.95 -5.64 19.44
N SER A 73 9.46 -4.97 20.48
CA SER A 73 8.87 -5.61 21.66
C SER A 73 7.52 -6.30 21.40
N ALA A 74 6.81 -5.97 20.32
CA ALA A 74 5.52 -6.58 19.96
C ALA A 74 5.67 -7.81 19.03
N CYS A 75 6.77 -7.91 18.27
CA CYS A 75 7.17 -9.14 17.60
C CYS A 75 7.88 -10.06 18.60
N GLY A 76 7.09 -10.64 19.51
CA GLY A 76 7.53 -11.78 20.30
C GLY A 76 8.00 -12.92 19.40
N ARG A 77 9.31 -13.16 19.40
CA ARG A 77 9.96 -14.47 19.33
C ARG A 77 9.28 -15.50 18.40
N VAL A 78 9.56 -15.42 17.10
CA VAL A 78 9.50 -16.60 16.23
C VAL A 78 10.90 -17.19 16.19
N THR A 79 11.19 -18.05 17.17
CA THR A 79 12.23 -19.08 17.08
C THR A 79 11.59 -20.39 16.69
#